data_AF-E3N7B5-F1
#
_entry.id   AF-E3N7B5-F1
#
_cell.length_a   1.000
_cell.length_b   1.000
_cell.length_c   1.000
_cell.angle_alpha   90.00
_cell.angle_beta   90.00
_cell.angle_gamma   90.00
#
_symmetry.space_group_name_H-M   'P 1'
#
loop_
_entity.id
_entity.type
_entity.pdbx_description
1 polymer ?
#
loop_
_entity_poly.entity_id
_entity_poly.type
_entity_poly.pdbx_seq_one_letter_code
_entity_poly.pdbx_strand_id
1 'polypeptide(L)'
;MRLSSVIFLVFLTAFSYASFLSTLVGQEVTLQLSIKPVKAFTRKLTRGGFHTYNLSGKNKEVWVDESGEAYPSNNFAFKAPGTLIIKKANNANAGTYNFIPKNTEPTTTLPPNVHVDPVPFDGVTLVFL
;
A
#
# COMPACT_ATOMS: atom_id res chain seq x y z
N MET A 1 1.99 54.51 -11.45
CA MET A 1 2.34 53.22 -10.84
C MET A 1 1.08 52.42 -10.61
N ARG A 2 0.83 51.37 -11.40
CA ARG A 2 -0.23 50.40 -11.13
C ARG A 2 0.45 49.07 -10.85
N LEU A 3 0.34 48.63 -9.61
CA LEU A 3 0.79 47.32 -9.13
C LEU A 3 -0.08 46.26 -9.81
N SER A 4 0.36 45.72 -10.94
CA SER A 4 -0.30 44.56 -11.53
C SER A 4 0.16 43.31 -10.78
N SER A 5 -0.79 42.73 -10.07
CA SER A 5 -0.71 41.53 -9.25
C SER A 5 0.10 40.40 -9.90
N VAL A 6 1.15 39.96 -9.22
CA VAL A 6 1.80 38.67 -9.47
C VAL A 6 0.93 37.59 -8.81
N ILE A 7 0.21 36.81 -9.62
CA ILE A 7 -0.49 35.61 -9.14
C ILE A 7 0.57 34.53 -8.93
N PHE A 8 0.90 34.27 -7.66
CA PHE A 8 1.81 33.22 -7.25
C PHE A 8 1.06 31.87 -7.30
N LEU A 9 1.18 31.13 -8.40
CA LEU A 9 0.62 29.79 -8.54
C LEU A 9 1.53 28.79 -7.78
N VAL A 10 1.20 28.53 -6.51
CA VAL A 10 1.84 27.47 -5.72
C VAL A 10 1.33 26.12 -6.24
N PHE A 11 2.15 25.41 -7.00
CA PHE A 11 1.90 23.99 -7.29
C PHE A 11 2.09 23.20 -5.99
N LEU A 12 0.97 22.79 -5.37
CA LEU A 12 0.95 21.82 -4.29
C LEU A 12 1.36 20.46 -4.85
N THR A 13 2.65 20.16 -4.82
CA THR A 13 3.15 18.81 -5.12
C THR A 13 2.97 17.98 -3.86
N ALA A 14 1.93 17.14 -3.84
CA ALA A 14 1.78 16.11 -2.83
C ALA A 14 2.87 15.06 -3.03
N PHE A 15 4.01 15.22 -2.35
CA PHE A 15 5.02 14.18 -2.25
C PHE A 15 4.53 13.12 -1.26
N SER A 16 4.10 11.96 -1.77
CA SER A 16 3.95 10.74 -0.96
C SER A 16 5.33 10.08 -0.85
N TYR A 17 5.79 9.84 0.38
CA TYR A 17 7.08 9.20 0.63
C TYR A 17 6.88 7.69 0.65
N ALA A 18 6.79 7.05 -0.52
CA ALA A 18 6.86 5.60 -0.58
C ALA A 18 8.17 5.12 0.05
N SER A 19 8.07 4.26 1.07
CA SER A 19 9.25 3.68 1.71
C SER A 19 9.85 2.62 0.80
N PHE A 20 11.15 2.70 0.50
CA PHE A 20 11.82 1.69 -0.33
C PHE A 20 12.46 0.60 0.53
N LEU A 21 12.22 -0.66 0.17
CA LEU A 21 12.90 -1.81 0.74
C LEU A 21 13.63 -2.54 -0.39
N SER A 22 14.95 -2.64 -0.27
CA SER A 22 15.79 -3.39 -1.22
C SER A 22 16.11 -4.77 -0.65
N THR A 23 16.08 -5.80 -1.49
CA THR A 23 16.39 -7.18 -1.09
C THR A 23 17.12 -7.95 -2.20
N LEU A 24 17.59 -9.15 -1.89
CA LEU A 24 18.13 -10.10 -2.87
C LEU A 24 17.09 -11.18 -3.18
N VAL A 25 17.20 -11.78 -4.37
CA VAL A 25 16.37 -12.93 -4.75
C VAL A 25 16.64 -14.10 -3.78
N GLY A 26 15.56 -14.74 -3.34
CA GLY A 26 15.59 -15.89 -2.44
C GLY A 26 15.49 -15.54 -0.95
N GLN A 27 15.65 -14.26 -0.58
CA GLN A 27 15.55 -13.83 0.81
C GLN A 27 14.10 -13.83 1.30
N GLU A 28 13.93 -14.09 2.60
CA GLU A 28 12.68 -13.78 3.28
C GLU A 28 12.57 -12.26 3.48
N VAL A 29 11.40 -11.69 3.19
CA VAL A 29 11.14 -10.26 3.34
C VAL A 29 9.94 -10.06 4.24
N THR A 30 10.10 -9.21 5.25
CA THR A 30 9.00 -8.79 6.12
C THR A 30 8.57 -7.38 5.78
N LEU A 31 7.30 -7.22 5.42
CA LEU A 31 6.67 -5.93 5.13
C LEU A 31 5.71 -5.58 6.27
N GLN A 32 6.15 -4.73 7.21
CA GLN A 32 5.27 -4.18 8.24
C GLN A 32 4.46 -3.02 7.65
N LEU A 33 3.25 -3.32 7.17
CA LEU A 33 2.41 -2.34 6.47
C LEU A 33 1.48 -1.60 7.42
N SER A 34 1.04 -2.24 8.52
CA SER A 34 0.22 -1.59 9.54
C SER A 34 0.50 -2.13 10.94
N ILE A 35 0.47 -1.26 11.95
CA ILE A 35 0.45 -1.65 13.36
C ILE A 35 -0.97 -1.96 13.87
N LYS A 36 -2.00 -1.70 13.06
CA LYS A 36 -3.42 -1.96 13.37
C LYS A 36 -3.93 -3.15 12.54
N PRO A 37 -5.04 -3.80 12.94
CA PRO A 37 -5.63 -4.89 12.18
C PRO A 37 -6.02 -4.47 10.76
N VAL A 38 -5.65 -5.28 9.77
CA VAL A 38 -5.97 -5.07 8.36
C VAL A 38 -6.99 -6.10 7.86
N LYS A 39 -7.80 -5.74 6.85
CA LYS A 39 -8.70 -6.69 6.17
C LYS A 39 -8.05 -7.37 4.97
N ALA A 40 -7.13 -6.67 4.32
CA ALA A 40 -6.45 -7.14 3.13
C ALA A 40 -5.12 -6.41 2.92
N PHE A 41 -4.24 -6.99 2.10
CA PHE A 41 -3.11 -6.30 1.51
C PHE A 41 -3.39 -6.02 0.04
N THR A 42 -2.80 -4.95 -0.49
CA THR A 42 -2.84 -4.63 -1.92
C THR A 42 -1.43 -4.50 -2.45
N ARG A 43 -1.25 -4.74 -3.75
CA ARG A 43 0.02 -4.46 -4.41
C ARG A 43 -0.18 -4.03 -5.85
N LYS A 44 0.73 -3.17 -6.32
CA LYS A 44 0.95 -2.89 -7.73
C LYS A 44 2.35 -3.39 -8.10
N LEU A 45 2.42 -4.45 -8.89
CA LEU A 45 3.70 -5.04 -9.29
C LEU A 45 4.40 -4.15 -10.32
N THR A 46 5.73 -4.13 -10.31
CA THR A 46 6.54 -3.37 -11.29
C THR A 46 6.28 -3.83 -12.72
N ARG A 47 6.01 -5.12 -12.91
CA ARG A 47 5.65 -5.71 -14.22
C ARG A 47 4.20 -5.44 -14.63
N GLY A 48 3.45 -4.68 -13.83
CA GLY A 48 2.03 -4.43 -14.02
C GLY A 48 1.13 -5.39 -13.24
N GLY A 49 -0.15 -5.02 -13.15
CA GLY A 49 -1.17 -5.77 -12.41
C GLY A 49 -1.35 -5.26 -10.98
N PHE A 50 -2.61 -4.96 -10.65
CA PHE A 50 -3.05 -4.69 -9.30
C PHE A 50 -3.64 -5.96 -8.69
N HIS A 51 -3.27 -6.25 -7.44
CA HIS A 51 -3.74 -7.46 -6.77
C HIS A 51 -4.14 -7.16 -5.33
N THR A 52 -5.08 -7.96 -4.83
CA THR A 52 -5.56 -7.91 -3.44
C THR A 52 -5.38 -9.26 -2.76
N TYR A 53 -4.88 -9.27 -1.53
CA TYR A 53 -4.71 -10.46 -0.68
C TYR A 53 -5.67 -10.36 0.50
N ASN A 54 -6.82 -11.03 0.39
CA ASN A 54 -7.87 -10.97 1.41
C ASN A 54 -7.53 -11.87 2.61
N LEU A 55 -7.71 -11.35 3.84
CA LEU A 55 -7.46 -12.13 5.06
C LEU A 55 -8.69 -12.89 5.57
N SER A 56 -9.82 -12.74 4.89
CA SER A 56 -11.08 -13.45 5.17
C SER A 56 -11.89 -13.66 3.88
N GLY A 57 -12.92 -14.52 3.95
CA GLY A 57 -13.83 -14.77 2.84
C GLY A 57 -13.31 -15.76 1.80
N LYS A 58 -13.92 -15.74 0.61
CA LYS A 58 -13.50 -16.55 -0.54
C LYS A 58 -12.12 -16.08 -1.02
N ASN A 59 -11.24 -17.01 -1.41
CA ASN A 59 -9.84 -16.74 -1.77
C ASN A 59 -9.04 -16.12 -0.61
N LYS A 60 -9.35 -16.51 0.64
CA LYS A 60 -8.56 -16.15 1.81
C LYS A 60 -7.10 -16.53 1.59
N GLU A 61 -6.21 -15.60 1.87
CA GLU A 61 -4.75 -15.77 1.78
C GLU A 61 -4.26 -16.17 0.38
N VAL A 62 -5.00 -15.74 -0.64
CA VAL A 62 -4.64 -15.85 -2.05
C VAL A 62 -4.67 -14.45 -2.66
N TRP A 63 -3.65 -14.12 -3.46
CA TRP A 63 -3.70 -12.88 -4.25
C TRP A 63 -4.75 -13.05 -5.34
N VAL A 64 -5.61 -12.06 -5.52
CA VAL A 64 -6.56 -11.98 -6.63
C VAL A 64 -6.26 -10.77 -7.48
N ASP A 65 -6.47 -10.86 -8.78
CA ASP A 65 -6.38 -9.72 -9.69
C ASP A 65 -7.65 -8.84 -9.64
N GLU A 66 -7.72 -7.83 -10.51
CA GLU A 66 -8.84 -6.90 -10.59
C GLU A 66 -10.17 -7.55 -11.04
N SER A 67 -10.09 -8.70 -11.71
CA SER A 67 -11.27 -9.51 -12.08
C SER A 67 -11.73 -10.45 -10.98
N GLY A 68 -10.93 -10.59 -9.90
CA GLY A 68 -11.19 -11.50 -8.78
C GLY A 68 -10.65 -12.91 -8.99
N GLU A 69 -9.92 -13.14 -10.09
CA GLU A 69 -9.29 -14.42 -10.39
C GLU A 69 -8.02 -14.63 -9.57
N ALA A 70 -7.75 -15.89 -9.22
CA ALA A 70 -6.62 -16.23 -8.37
C ALA A 70 -5.29 -16.00 -9.10
N TYR A 71 -4.44 -15.20 -8.47
CA TYR A 71 -3.08 -14.96 -8.90
C TYR A 71 -2.11 -15.87 -8.14
N PRO A 72 -1.29 -16.69 -8.82
CA PRO A 72 -0.38 -17.63 -8.17
C PRO A 72 0.57 -16.97 -7.17
N SER A 73 0.55 -17.43 -5.91
CA SER A 73 1.28 -16.75 -4.83
C SER A 73 1.54 -17.63 -3.59
N ASN A 74 2.21 -18.77 -3.78
CA ASN A 74 2.48 -19.73 -2.70
C ASN A 74 3.59 -19.30 -1.71
N ASN A 75 4.26 -18.17 -1.95
CA ASN A 75 5.39 -17.70 -1.15
C ASN A 75 5.04 -16.60 -0.15
N PHE A 76 3.75 -16.33 0.09
CA PHE A 76 3.29 -15.30 1.04
C PHE A 76 2.77 -15.90 2.35
N ALA A 77 2.84 -15.13 3.42
CA ALA A 77 2.18 -15.41 4.68
C ALA A 77 1.75 -14.10 5.36
N PHE A 78 0.71 -14.19 6.18
CA PHE A 78 0.25 -13.09 7.01
C PHE A 78 0.68 -13.30 8.46
N LYS A 79 1.16 -12.22 9.08
CA LYS A 79 1.35 -12.12 10.54
C LYS A 79 0.57 -10.91 11.05
N ALA A 80 -0.30 -11.15 12.03
CA ALA A 80 -1.09 -10.09 12.64
C ALA A 80 -0.16 -9.05 13.34
N PRO A 81 -0.57 -7.76 13.38
CA PRO A 81 -1.86 -7.23 12.94
C PRO A 81 -1.91 -6.78 11.48
N GLY A 82 -0.77 -6.58 10.83
CA GLY A 82 -0.69 -5.97 9.50
C GLY A 82 0.65 -6.21 8.80
N THR A 83 1.27 -7.37 9.05
CA THR A 83 2.56 -7.76 8.49
C THR A 83 2.37 -8.78 7.37
N LEU A 84 2.94 -8.49 6.20
CA LEU A 84 3.01 -9.42 5.08
C LEU A 84 4.42 -9.97 4.97
N ILE A 85 4.55 -11.30 4.92
CA ILE A 85 5.84 -12.00 4.80
C ILE A 85 5.93 -12.61 3.42
N ILE A 86 7.05 -12.38 2.73
CA ILE A 86 7.43 -13.03 1.48
C ILE A 86 8.53 -14.03 1.81
N LYS A 87 8.19 -15.32 1.91
CA LYS A 87 9.09 -16.40 2.38
C LYS A 87 10.32 -16.58 1.50
N LYS A 88 10.16 -16.37 0.19
CA LYS A 88 11.21 -16.49 -0.82
C LYS A 88 10.97 -15.45 -1.90
N ALA A 89 11.50 -14.26 -1.69
CA ALA A 89 11.30 -13.11 -2.58
C ALA A 89 11.96 -13.35 -3.94
N ASN A 90 11.30 -12.92 -5.02
CA ASN A 90 11.86 -12.97 -6.37
C ASN A 90 11.43 -11.74 -7.18
N ASN A 91 12.04 -11.52 -8.34
CA ASN A 91 11.78 -10.34 -9.17
C ASN A 91 10.30 -10.15 -9.58
N ALA A 92 9.47 -11.21 -9.61
CA ALA A 92 8.04 -11.07 -9.87
C ALA A 92 7.27 -10.48 -8.67
N ASN A 93 7.89 -10.40 -7.50
CA ASN A 93 7.34 -9.76 -6.30
C ASN A 93 7.72 -8.27 -6.19
N ALA A 94 8.54 -7.73 -7.10
CA ALA A 94 8.87 -6.31 -7.10
C ALA A 94 7.61 -5.46 -7.33
N GLY A 95 7.46 -4.38 -6.55
CA GLY A 95 6.31 -3.50 -6.64
C GLY A 95 6.00 -2.77 -5.34
N THR A 96 4.93 -1.98 -5.37
CA THR A 96 4.46 -1.22 -4.22
C THR A 96 3.36 -1.98 -3.50
N TYR A 97 3.54 -2.20 -2.21
CA TYR A 97 2.63 -2.90 -1.32
C TYR A 97 1.93 -1.91 -0.38
N ASN A 98 0.65 -2.15 -0.13
CA ASN A 98 -0.15 -1.37 0.80
C ASN A 98 -1.14 -2.30 1.52
N PHE A 99 -1.99 -1.74 2.37
CA PHE A 99 -3.01 -2.47 3.10
C PHE A 99 -4.34 -1.75 3.07
N ILE A 100 -5.40 -2.50 3.41
CA ILE A 100 -6.71 -1.92 3.68
C ILE A 100 -7.05 -2.16 5.16
N PRO A 101 -7.33 -1.13 5.96
CA PRO A 101 -7.61 -1.28 7.38
C PRO A 101 -8.88 -2.12 7.63
N LYS A 102 -8.90 -2.91 8.71
CA LYS A 102 -10.06 -3.72 9.10
C LYS A 102 -11.22 -2.86 9.59
N ASN A 103 -10.90 -1.83 10.37
CA ASN A 103 -11.83 -0.80 10.81
C ASN A 103 -11.30 0.52 10.25
N THR A 104 -12.07 1.18 9.39
CA THR A 104 -11.94 2.64 9.28
C THR A 104 -12.33 3.18 10.64
N GLU A 105 -11.43 3.91 11.31
CA GLU A 105 -11.85 4.67 12.49
C GLU A 105 -13.11 5.46 12.12
N PRO A 106 -14.09 5.60 13.03
CA PRO A 106 -15.23 6.46 12.75
C PRO A 106 -14.67 7.79 12.27
N THR A 107 -15.09 8.22 11.08
CA THR A 107 -14.79 9.54 10.57
C THR A 107 -15.20 10.49 11.68
N THR A 108 -14.23 11.01 12.43
CA THR A 108 -14.52 11.99 13.48
C THR A 108 -15.31 13.06 12.77
N THR A 109 -16.54 13.32 13.21
CA THR A 109 -17.34 14.40 12.61
C THR A 109 -16.53 15.66 12.83
N LEU A 110 -15.90 16.14 11.76
CA LEU A 110 -15.03 17.29 11.85
C LEU A 110 -15.90 18.48 12.23
N PRO A 111 -15.43 19.37 13.12
CA PRO A 111 -16.09 20.64 13.32
C PRO A 111 -16.29 21.33 11.96
N PRO A 112 -17.34 22.15 11.80
CA PRO A 112 -17.52 22.95 10.59
C PRO A 112 -16.21 23.67 10.24
N ASN A 113 -15.80 23.63 8.97
CA ASN A 113 -14.59 24.23 8.43
C ASN A 113 -13.24 23.57 8.81
N VAL A 114 -13.24 22.36 9.37
CA VAL A 114 -12.00 21.58 9.55
C VAL A 114 -11.84 20.60 8.38
N HIS A 115 -10.74 20.73 7.64
CA HIS A 115 -10.29 19.74 6.68
C HIS A 115 -9.27 18.83 7.35
N VAL A 116 -9.46 17.51 7.27
CA VAL A 116 -8.39 16.55 7.56
C VAL A 116 -7.78 16.18 6.23
N ASP A 117 -6.51 16.53 6.05
CA ASP A 117 -5.73 16.01 4.93
C ASP A 117 -5.72 14.48 5.07
N PRO A 118 -6.15 13.72 4.04
CA PRO A 118 -6.10 12.27 4.09
C PRO A 118 -4.64 11.88 4.36
N VAL A 119 -4.41 11.15 5.45
CA VAL A 119 -3.09 10.57 5.74
C VAL A 119 -2.74 9.69 4.54
N PRO A 120 -1.70 10.02 3.76
CA PRO A 120 -1.27 9.13 2.71
C PRO A 120 -0.81 7.84 3.38
N PHE A 121 -1.49 6.73 3.09
CA PHE A 121 -0.95 5.42 3.41
C PHE A 121 0.22 5.19 2.46
N ASP A 122 1.40 5.64 2.86
CA ASP A 122 2.63 5.47 2.11
C ASP A 122 2.96 3.98 2.04
N GLY A 123 2.76 3.39 0.86
CA GLY A 123 3.07 1.98 0.62
C GLY A 123 4.57 1.69 0.73
N VAL A 124 4.91 0.42 0.92
CA VAL A 124 6.31 -0.05 0.86
C VAL A 124 6.60 -0.54 -0.55
N THR A 125 7.58 0.08 -1.21
CA THR A 125 8.06 -0.36 -2.53
C THR A 125 9.22 -1.33 -2.36
N LEU A 126 8.98 -2.59 -2.74
CA LEU A 126 9.99 -3.64 -2.77
C LEU A 126 10.74 -3.62 -4.10
N VAL A 127 12.06 -3.50 -4.02
CA VAL A 127 12.99 -3.58 -5.16
C VAL A 127 14.04 -4.66 -4.92
N PHE A 128 14.66 -5.14 -6.00
CA PHE A 128 15.71 -6.15 -5.95
C PHE A 128 17.04 -5.53 -6.40
N LEU A 129 18.12 -5.90 -5.71
CA LEU A 129 19.51 -5.51 -6.02
C LEU A 129 20.14 -6.47 -7.04
#